data_AF-A0A1W9YRB3-F1
#
_entry.id   AF-A0A1W9YRB3-F1
#
_cell.length_a   1.000
_cell.length_b   1.000
_cell.length_c   1.000
_cell.angle_alpha   90.00
_cell.angle_beta   90.00
_cell.angle_gamma   90.00
#
_symmetry.space_group_name_H-M   'P 1'
#
loop_
_entity.id
_entity.type
_entity.pdbx_description
1 polymer ?
#
loop_
_entity_poly.entity_id
_entity_poly.type
_entity_poly.pdbx_seq_one_letter_code
_entity_poly.pdbx_strand_id
1 'polypeptide(L)'
;DLVPTLLDLLRLEVPADVEGVSHAPALLAPDTENAAVRDHVYTAKTYHDSFDPIRAIRTKEYSYIENYAPRPLLDLPWDIQESPAGMAVAPLVKAPRPQRELY
;
A
#
# COMPACT_ATOMS: atom_id res chain seq x y z
N ASP A 1 -2.94 -4.87 -10.70
CA ASP A 1 -3.10 -3.84 -11.77
C ASP A 1 -2.02 -3.90 -12.83
N LEU A 2 -0.73 -3.86 -12.48
CA LEU A 2 0.34 -3.91 -13.49
C LEU A 2 0.24 -5.16 -14.37
N VAL A 3 0.15 -6.34 -13.77
CA VAL A 3 0.04 -7.62 -14.49
C VAL A 3 -1.16 -7.65 -15.45
N PRO A 4 -2.42 -7.42 -15.01
CA PRO A 4 -3.56 -7.44 -15.94
C PRO A 4 -3.46 -6.35 -17.01
N THR A 5 -2.83 -5.20 -16.72
CA THR A 5 -2.59 -4.14 -17.73
C THR A 5 -1.63 -4.59 -18.82
N LEU A 6 -0.50 -5.21 -18.46
CA LEU A 6 0.48 -5.69 -19.43
C LEU A 6 -0.09 -6.82 -20.30
N LEU A 7 -0.83 -7.75 -19.71
CA LEU A 7 -1.46 -8.84 -20.45
C LEU A 7 -2.50 -8.31 -21.44
N ASP A 8 -3.35 -7.37 -21.03
CA ASP A 8 -4.35 -6.74 -21.89
C ASP A 8 -3.70 -5.97 -23.07
N LEU A 9 -2.66 -5.17 -22.80
CA LEU A 9 -1.88 -4.49 -23.84
C LEU A 9 -1.26 -5.45 -24.86
N LEU A 10 -0.86 -6.64 -24.40
CA LEU A 10 -0.30 -7.71 -25.24
C LEU A 10 -1.35 -8.65 -25.84
N ARG A 11 -2.64 -8.44 -25.54
CA ARG A 11 -3.77 -9.28 -25.96
C ARG A 11 -3.65 -10.73 -25.49
N LEU A 12 -3.18 -10.90 -24.25
CA LEU A 12 -3.06 -12.18 -23.56
C LEU A 12 -4.19 -12.33 -22.53
N GLU A 13 -4.61 -13.56 -22.26
CA GLU A 13 -5.60 -13.86 -21.23
C GLU A 13 -5.04 -13.55 -19.83
N VAL A 14 -5.87 -12.94 -18.98
CA VAL A 14 -5.53 -12.68 -17.58
C VAL A 14 -5.94 -13.91 -16.75
N PRO A 15 -5.00 -14.58 -16.06
CA PRO A 15 -5.32 -15.70 -15.18
C PRO A 15 -6.32 -15.30 -14.08
N ALA A 16 -7.19 -16.24 -13.68
CA ALA A 16 -8.25 -15.98 -12.71
C ALA A 16 -7.75 -15.66 -11.28
N ASP A 17 -6.52 -16.03 -10.96
CA ASP A 17 -5.84 -15.75 -9.69
C ASP A 17 -5.10 -14.40 -9.67
N VAL A 18 -5.03 -13.70 -10.81
CA VAL A 18 -4.47 -12.34 -10.88
C VAL A 18 -5.49 -11.35 -10.35
N GLU A 19 -5.22 -10.85 -9.15
CA GLU A 19 -5.97 -9.74 -8.58
C GLU A 19 -5.57 -8.42 -9.25
N GLY A 20 -6.56 -7.65 -9.71
CA GLY A 20 -6.32 -6.31 -10.23
C GLY A 20 -7.26 -5.92 -11.36
N VAL A 21 -7.12 -4.68 -11.81
CA VAL A 21 -7.85 -4.14 -12.95
C VAL A 21 -6.84 -3.65 -14.00
N SER A 22 -7.14 -3.86 -15.28
CA SER A 22 -6.33 -3.34 -16.39
C SER A 22 -6.53 -1.83 -16.52
N HIS A 23 -5.42 -1.11 -16.68
CA HIS A 23 -5.40 0.32 -16.98
C HIS A 23 -5.19 0.60 -18.48
N ALA A 24 -5.14 -0.44 -19.33
CA ALA A 24 -4.85 -0.31 -20.75
C ALA A 24 -5.82 0.64 -21.49
N PRO A 25 -7.15 0.63 -21.23
CA PRO A 25 -8.06 1.57 -21.88
C PRO A 25 -7.72 3.04 -21.60
N ALA A 26 -7.39 3.37 -20.34
CA ALA A 26 -7.02 4.73 -19.94
C ALA A 26 -5.67 5.17 -20.55
N LEU A 27 -4.75 4.23 -20.76
CA LEU A 27 -3.46 4.51 -21.40
C LEU A 27 -3.58 4.72 -22.92
N LEU A 28 -4.50 4.02 -23.58
CA LEU A 28 -4.66 4.05 -25.04
C LEU A 28 -5.61 5.15 -25.54
N ALA A 29 -6.54 5.62 -24.70
CA ALA A 29 -7.54 6.63 -25.05
C ALA A 29 -7.62 7.78 -24.02
N PRO A 30 -6.55 8.58 -23.85
CA PRO A 30 -6.46 9.58 -22.79
C PRO A 30 -7.47 10.73 -22.91
N ASP A 31 -8.06 10.93 -24.08
CA ASP A 31 -8.99 12.04 -24.40
C ASP A 31 -10.47 11.69 -24.15
N THR A 32 -10.80 10.44 -23.86
CA THR A 32 -12.13 10.08 -23.33
C THR A 32 -12.20 10.51 -21.86
N GLU A 33 -13.37 10.93 -21.36
CA GLU A 33 -13.56 11.28 -19.94
C GLU A 33 -12.81 10.27 -19.08
N ASN A 34 -11.68 10.71 -18.52
CA ASN A 34 -10.64 9.85 -18.01
C ASN A 34 -11.08 9.36 -16.62
N ALA A 35 -12.12 8.53 -16.62
CA ALA A 35 -12.74 7.99 -15.43
C ALA A 35 -11.66 7.21 -14.70
N ALA A 36 -11.49 7.54 -13.42
CA ALA A 36 -10.49 6.88 -12.61
C ALA A 36 -10.78 5.37 -12.62
N VAL A 37 -9.81 4.57 -13.06
CA VAL A 37 -9.92 3.09 -13.07
C VAL A 37 -10.27 2.57 -11.67
N ARG A 38 -9.82 3.29 -10.64
CA ARG A 38 -10.19 3.11 -9.25
C ARG A 38 -10.35 4.45 -8.56
N ASP A 39 -11.30 4.52 -7.64
CA ASP A 39 -11.50 5.62 -6.69
C ASP A 39 -10.77 5.40 -5.36
N HIS A 40 -10.37 4.14 -5.07
CA HIS A 40 -9.60 3.77 -3.89
C HIS A 40 -8.61 2.62 -4.14
N VAL A 41 -7.64 2.48 -3.24
CA VAL A 41 -6.69 1.36 -3.22
C VAL A 41 -6.71 0.68 -1.86
N TYR A 42 -6.50 -0.63 -1.88
CA TYR A 42 -6.28 -1.44 -0.68
C TYR A 42 -4.80 -1.77 -0.55
N THR A 43 -4.28 -1.71 0.68
CA THR A 43 -2.92 -2.17 0.98
C THR A 43 -2.95 -3.08 2.20
N ALA A 44 -2.01 -4.01 2.25
CA ALA A 44 -1.88 -4.95 3.33
C ALA A 44 -0.41 -5.20 3.64
N LYS A 45 -0.10 -5.35 4.91
CA LYS A 45 1.12 -5.94 5.42
C LYS A 45 0.73 -7.05 6.38
N THR A 46 1.38 -8.19 6.31
CA THR A 46 1.20 -9.26 7.32
C THR A 46 2.48 -9.48 8.09
N TYR A 47 3.63 -9.33 7.42
CA TYR A 47 4.95 -9.48 8.00
C TYR A 47 5.87 -8.35 7.53
N HIS A 48 6.75 -7.92 8.42
CA HIS A 48 8.06 -7.39 8.06
C HIS A 48 9.08 -8.50 8.43
N ASP A 49 10.01 -8.22 9.35
CA ASP A 49 10.83 -9.23 10.03
C ASP A 49 10.08 -9.89 11.21
N SER A 50 8.96 -9.28 11.59
CA SER A 50 8.06 -9.74 12.64
C SER A 50 6.61 -9.76 12.14
N PHE A 51 5.74 -10.46 12.86
CA PHE A 51 4.30 -10.45 12.58
C PHE A 51 3.74 -9.05 12.83
N ASP A 52 3.34 -8.37 11.76
CA ASP A 52 2.84 -7.00 11.77
C ASP A 52 1.65 -6.84 10.81
N PRO A 53 0.48 -7.42 11.15
CA PRO A 53 -0.72 -7.36 10.34
C PRO A 53 -1.35 -5.96 10.34
N ILE A 54 -1.42 -5.36 9.14
CA ILE A 54 -2.01 -4.06 8.87
C ILE A 54 -2.89 -4.16 7.61
N ARG A 55 -4.07 -3.55 7.62
CA ARG A 55 -4.92 -3.38 6.43
C ARG A 55 -5.25 -1.91 6.28
N ALA A 56 -5.29 -1.43 5.04
CA ALA A 56 -5.67 -0.06 4.77
C ALA A 56 -6.51 0.06 3.51
N ILE A 57 -7.35 1.08 3.49
CA ILE A 57 -8.04 1.60 2.31
C ILE A 57 -7.70 3.08 2.17
N ARG A 58 -7.39 3.51 0.97
CA ARG A 58 -7.05 4.90 0.67
C ARG A 58 -7.85 5.40 -0.54
N THR A 59 -8.57 6.50 -0.37
CA THR A 59 -9.19 7.28 -1.46
C THR A 59 -8.26 8.41 -1.90
N LYS A 60 -8.75 9.36 -2.71
CA LYS A 60 -7.99 10.57 -3.03
C LYS A 60 -7.85 11.50 -1.82
N GLU A 61 -8.87 11.54 -0.97
CA GLU A 61 -9.00 12.47 0.14
C GLU A 61 -8.56 11.87 1.48
N TYR A 62 -8.77 10.57 1.68
CA TYR A 62 -8.60 9.93 2.98
C TYR A 62 -7.78 8.67 2.93
N SER A 63 -7.13 8.34 4.06
CA SER A 63 -6.52 7.04 4.30
C SER A 63 -7.00 6.49 5.64
N TYR A 64 -7.59 5.29 5.61
CA TYR A 64 -7.95 4.53 6.80
C TYR A 64 -7.02 3.34 6.96
N ILE A 65 -6.45 3.17 8.15
CA ILE A 65 -5.50 2.12 8.48
C ILE A 65 -5.95 1.42 9.76
N GLU A 66 -5.97 0.08 9.74
CA GLU A 66 -6.15 -0.74 10.93
C GLU A 66 -4.90 -1.58 11.22
N ASN A 67 -4.39 -1.45 12.45
CA ASN A 67 -3.27 -2.20 12.98
C ASN A 67 -3.81 -3.32 13.90
N TYR A 68 -3.64 -4.58 13.49
CA TYR A 68 -4.21 -5.73 14.21
C TYR A 68 -3.29 -6.28 15.30
N ALA A 69 -2.06 -5.79 15.41
CA ALA A 69 -1.12 -6.16 16.46
C ALA A 69 -0.64 -4.94 17.26
N PRO A 70 -0.52 -5.03 18.60
CA PRO A 70 0.08 -3.99 19.40
C PRO A 70 1.59 -3.93 19.11
N ARG A 71 2.03 -2.82 18.52
CA ARG A 71 3.40 -2.58 18.05
C ARG A 71 3.82 -1.14 18.40
N PRO A 72 5.13 -0.85 18.48
CA PRO A 72 5.58 0.54 18.53
C PRO A 72 5.15 1.30 17.27
N LEU A 73 5.01 2.63 17.39
CA LEU A 73 4.66 3.54 16.31
C LEU A 73 5.63 3.40 15.13
N LEU A 74 6.90 3.20 15.44
CA LEU A 74 7.93 2.84 14.47
C LEU A 74 8.64 1.56 14.91
N ASP A 75 8.63 0.56 14.04
CA ASP A 75 9.46 -0.63 14.16
C ASP A 75 10.74 -0.39 13.36
N LEU A 76 11.81 0.05 14.04
CA LEU A 76 13.05 0.48 13.39
C LEU A 76 13.95 -0.74 13.11
N PRO A 77 14.27 -1.04 11.85
CA PRO A 77 15.20 -2.11 11.50
C PRO A 77 16.60 -1.84 12.05
N TRP A 78 17.26 -2.91 12.49
CA TRP A 78 18.54 -2.82 13.18
C TRP A 78 19.67 -2.27 12.30
N ASP A 79 19.65 -2.59 11.00
CA ASP A 79 20.65 -2.19 10.02
C ASP A 79 20.70 -0.68 9.78
N ILE A 80 19.60 0.05 10.07
CA ILE A 80 19.53 1.50 9.92
C ILE A 80 19.46 2.27 11.24
N GLN A 81 19.47 1.57 12.39
CA GLN A 81 19.22 2.19 13.70
C GLN A 81 20.27 3.26 14.05
N GLU A 82 21.54 2.99 13.75
CA GLU A 82 22.68 3.89 14.01
C GLU A 82 22.89 4.92 12.88
N SER A 83 22.06 4.88 11.83
CA SER A 83 22.13 5.87 10.75
C SER A 83 21.60 7.24 11.22
N PRO A 84 21.99 8.36 10.55
CA PRO A 84 21.42 9.67 10.87
C PRO A 84 19.88 9.70 10.81
N ALA A 85 19.29 8.95 9.86
CA ALA A 85 17.84 8.83 9.76
C ALA A 85 17.25 8.04 10.93
N GLY A 86 17.86 6.92 11.30
CA GLY A 86 17.45 6.09 12.45
C GLY A 86 17.49 6.85 13.76
N MET A 87 18.57 7.60 14.01
CA MET A 87 18.69 8.47 15.19
C MET A 87 17.63 9.57 15.23
N ALA A 88 17.28 10.17 14.08
CA ALA A 88 16.27 11.23 14.01
C ALA A 88 14.87 10.75 14.40
N VAL A 89 14.55 9.47 14.17
CA VAL A 89 13.25 8.87 14.46
C VAL A 89 13.24 7.94 15.68
N ALA A 90 14.41 7.73 16.32
CA ALA A 90 14.58 6.84 17.46
C ALA A 90 13.57 7.08 18.61
N PRO A 91 13.12 8.31 18.94
CA PRO A 91 12.10 8.49 19.97
C PRO A 91 10.75 7.82 19.65
N LEU A 92 10.41 7.63 18.37
CA LEU A 92 9.12 7.07 17.93
C LEU A 92 9.00 5.57 18.20
N VAL A 93 10.10 4.86 18.46
CA VAL A 93 10.07 3.41 18.76
C VAL A 93 9.48 3.10 20.14
N LYS A 94 9.22 4.12 20.97
CA LYS A 94 8.68 3.96 22.33
C LYS A 94 7.17 4.20 22.43
N ALA A 95 6.60 4.95 21.49
CA ALA A 95 5.17 5.23 21.49
C ALA A 95 4.39 4.03 20.96
N PRO A 96 3.20 3.69 21.48
CA PRO A 96 2.35 2.68 20.88
C PRO A 96 1.79 3.21 19.55
N ARG A 97 1.74 2.34 18.53
CA ARG A 97 1.02 2.66 17.30
C ARG A 97 -0.49 2.65 17.57
N PRO A 98 -1.26 3.62 17.06
CA PRO A 98 -2.72 3.57 17.17
C PRO A 98 -3.29 2.30 16.55
N GLN A 99 -4.36 1.76 17.12
CA GLN A 99 -5.03 0.61 16.52
C GLN A 99 -5.74 0.99 15.19
N ARG A 100 -6.22 2.23 15.10
CA ARG A 100 -6.91 2.78 13.95
C ARG A 100 -6.42 4.18 13.68
N GLU A 101 -6.21 4.49 12.41
CA GLU A 101 -5.71 5.78 11.96
C GLU A 101 -6.59 6.28 10.79
N LEU A 102 -6.95 7.56 10.82
CA LEU A 102 -7.68 8.24 9.75
C LEU A 102 -6.94 9.54 9.45
N TYR A 103 -6.51 9.68 8.20
CA TYR A 103 -5.85 10.87 7.66
C TYR A 103 -6.69 11.46 6.54
#